data_AF-A0A0N4ZWH4-F1
#
_entry.id   AF-A0A0N4ZWH4-F1
#
_cell.length_a   1.000
_cell.length_b   1.000
_cell.length_c   1.000
_cell.angle_alpha   90.00
_cell.angle_beta   90.00
_cell.angle_gamma   90.00
#
_symmetry.space_group_name_H-M   'P 1'
#
loop_
_entity.id
_entity.type
_entity.pdbx_description
1 polymer ?
#
loop_
_entity_poly.entity_id
_entity_poly.type
_entity_poly.pdbx_seq_one_letter_code
_entity_poly.pdbx_strand_id
1 'polypeptide(L)'
;MEFIENIKNTGKDFYKQWVTLSTTENKAPINLTTIEDLPLYSDKKDVDLSKYTFVEEGPKMFQKPISVVRYALVDQYSLLEERVEIVRKFSRCVKKHYNNTKEYIEKEGTLIPKAAAITIGGLAGFILGVKRYGIRKFVYAGIGIGGMTAFCYPERTVDVVRTGYYHSLNAIEMFKEDKKDKK
;
A
#
# COMPACT_ATOMS: atom_id res chain seq x y z
N MET A 1 31.74 -3.40 18.87
CA MET A 1 30.97 -2.15 18.65
C MET A 1 31.51 -1.30 17.50
N GLU A 2 32.80 -1.40 17.17
CA GLU A 2 33.45 -0.61 16.09
C GLU A 2 32.90 -0.85 14.67
N PHE A 3 32.48 -2.08 14.35
CA PHE A 3 31.91 -2.40 13.03
C PHE A 3 30.58 -1.67 12.76
N ILE A 4 29.74 -1.53 13.80
CA ILE A 4 28.45 -0.83 13.70
C ILE A 4 28.69 0.68 13.55
N GLU A 5 29.72 1.21 14.20
CA GLU A 5 30.12 2.62 14.07
C GLU A 5 30.67 2.94 12.67
N ASN A 6 31.46 2.05 12.10
CA ASN A 6 31.99 2.21 10.74
C ASN A 6 30.85 2.20 9.70
N ILE A 7 29.91 1.26 9.80
CA ILE A 7 28.72 1.21 8.91
C ILE A 7 27.88 2.48 9.05
N LYS A 8 27.70 2.98 10.27
CA LYS A 8 26.94 4.21 10.53
C LYS A 8 27.62 5.44 9.92
N ASN A 9 28.95 5.49 9.94
CA ASN A 9 29.71 6.58 9.33
C ASN A 9 29.69 6.50 7.80
N THR A 10 29.92 5.32 7.21
CA THR A 10 29.80 5.11 5.76
C THR A 10 28.39 5.43 5.24
N GLY A 11 27.33 5.06 5.97
CA GLY A 11 25.96 5.38 5.61
C GLY A 11 25.65 6.87 5.65
N LYS A 12 26.22 7.62 6.61
CA LYS A 12 26.10 9.08 6.68
C LYS A 12 26.83 9.77 5.54
N ASP A 13 28.01 9.29 5.18
CA ASP A 13 28.81 9.85 4.08
C ASP A 13 28.13 9.60 2.74
N PHE A 14 27.57 8.39 2.54
CA PHE A 14 26.79 8.06 1.36
C PHE A 14 25.52 8.93 1.25
N TYR A 15 24.80 9.14 2.37
CA TYR A 15 23.62 10.01 2.38
C TYR A 15 23.98 11.47 2.05
N LYS A 16 25.06 12.00 2.62
CA LYS A 16 25.54 13.36 2.30
C LYS A 16 25.92 13.49 0.83
N GLN A 17 26.62 12.50 0.28
CA GLN A 17 26.99 12.49 -1.13
C GLN A 17 25.75 12.39 -2.03
N TRP A 18 24.79 11.54 -1.69
CA TRP A 18 23.54 11.39 -2.43
C TRP A 18 22.68 12.66 -2.40
N VAL A 19 22.55 13.32 -1.24
CA VAL A 19 21.86 14.61 -1.12
C VAL A 19 22.57 15.70 -1.92
N THR A 20 23.89 15.70 -1.93
CA THR A 20 24.66 16.66 -2.74
C THR A 20 24.38 16.46 -4.23
N LEU A 21 24.43 15.22 -4.70
CA LEU A 21 24.17 14.87 -6.11
C LEU A 21 22.73 15.12 -6.55
N SER A 22 21.74 14.86 -5.68
CA SER A 22 20.32 15.09 -5.98
C SER A 22 19.91 16.56 -5.89
N THR A 23 20.67 17.39 -5.17
CA THR A 23 20.41 18.84 -5.07
C THR A 23 21.16 19.63 -6.16
N THR A 24 22.13 19.02 -6.86
CA THR A 24 22.89 19.67 -7.95
C THR A 24 22.18 19.68 -9.31
N GLU A 25 21.05 18.99 -9.49
CA GLU A 25 20.37 18.84 -10.80
C GLU A 25 19.84 20.13 -11.44
N ASN A 26 19.77 21.28 -10.72
CA ASN A 26 19.20 22.53 -11.26
C ASN A 26 20.08 23.78 -11.16
N LYS A 27 21.38 23.64 -10.89
CA LYS A 27 22.32 24.76 -11.02
C LYS A 27 23.15 24.57 -12.28
N ALA A 28 22.90 25.39 -13.30
CA ALA A 28 23.78 25.47 -14.46
C ALA A 28 25.19 25.91 -13.99
N PRO A 29 26.27 25.21 -14.38
CA PRO A 29 27.62 25.68 -14.09
C PRO A 29 27.84 27.05 -14.74
N ILE A 30 28.48 27.97 -14.02
CA ILE A 30 28.66 29.37 -14.44
C ILE A 30 29.55 29.48 -15.71
N ASN A 31 30.35 28.44 -15.99
CA ASN A 31 31.06 28.25 -17.24
C ASN A 31 30.37 27.16 -18.07
N LEU A 32 29.55 27.59 -19.04
CA LEU A 32 28.96 26.72 -20.04
C LEU A 32 30.04 26.34 -21.06
N THR A 33 30.58 25.14 -20.96
CA THR A 33 31.43 24.54 -22.01
C THR A 33 30.54 23.93 -23.08
N THR A 34 30.83 24.21 -24.35
CA THR A 34 30.11 23.63 -25.51
C THR A 34 30.36 22.11 -25.54
N ILE A 35 29.45 21.32 -26.13
CA ILE A 35 29.53 19.84 -26.19
C ILE A 35 30.89 19.35 -26.74
N GLU A 36 31.53 20.16 -27.58
CA GLU A 36 32.83 19.91 -28.23
C GLU A 36 34.03 20.09 -27.29
N ASP A 37 33.90 20.88 -26.22
CA ASP A 37 34.95 21.11 -25.20
C ASP A 37 34.95 20.02 -24.11
N LEU A 38 34.01 19.08 -24.17
CA LEU A 38 33.98 17.97 -23.23
C LEU A 38 35.12 16.99 -23.60
N PRO A 39 36.04 16.67 -22.67
CA PRO A 39 37.20 15.81 -22.95
C PRO A 39 36.85 14.35 -23.31
N LEU A 40 35.57 14.02 -23.36
CA LEU A 40 35.01 12.76 -23.81
C LEU A 40 34.93 12.67 -25.34
N TYR A 41 34.82 13.80 -26.05
CA TYR A 41 34.60 13.86 -27.50
C TYR A 41 35.56 14.79 -28.24
N SER A 42 36.76 15.06 -27.69
CA SER A 42 37.80 15.69 -28.49
C SER A 42 38.09 14.77 -29.68
N ASP A 43 37.80 15.25 -30.89
CA ASP A 43 38.11 14.62 -32.18
C ASP A 43 39.61 14.32 -32.25
N LYS A 44 39.97 13.17 -31.69
CA LYS A 44 41.32 12.65 -31.71
C LYS A 44 41.55 11.97 -33.05
N LYS A 45 41.84 12.78 -34.07
CA LYS A 45 42.56 12.32 -35.26
C LYS A 45 44.00 11.88 -34.95
N ASP A 46 44.46 12.08 -33.72
CA ASP A 46 45.84 11.78 -33.29
C ASP A 46 45.91 10.85 -32.06
N VAL A 47 44.86 10.08 -31.74
CA VAL A 47 45.01 9.00 -30.74
C VAL A 47 45.33 7.68 -31.42
N ASP A 48 46.59 7.32 -31.25
CA ASP A 48 47.17 6.03 -31.56
C ASP A 48 46.39 4.91 -30.83
N LEU A 49 45.38 4.37 -31.52
CA LEU A 49 44.51 3.27 -31.06
C LEU A 49 45.31 2.00 -30.68
N SER A 50 46.58 1.92 -31.08
CA SER A 50 47.51 0.86 -30.67
C SER A 50 47.82 0.85 -29.16
N LYS A 51 47.57 1.97 -28.44
CA LYS A 51 47.77 2.07 -26.98
C LYS A 51 46.55 1.71 -26.14
N TYR A 52 45.38 1.52 -26.74
CA TYR A 52 44.21 1.06 -26.00
C TYR A 52 44.10 -0.46 -26.12
N THR A 53 44.62 -1.17 -25.12
CA THR A 53 44.30 -2.58 -24.93
C THR A 53 42.93 -2.69 -24.30
N PHE A 54 41.97 -3.30 -25.01
CA PHE A 54 40.72 -3.75 -24.44
C PHE A 54 41.03 -4.79 -23.37
N VAL A 55 41.06 -4.36 -22.11
CA VAL A 55 41.17 -5.27 -20.97
C VAL A 55 39.77 -5.81 -20.76
N GLU A 56 39.53 -7.06 -21.16
CA GLU A 56 38.38 -7.81 -20.68
C GLU A 56 38.48 -7.88 -19.16
N GLU A 57 37.81 -6.96 -18.47
CA GLU A 57 37.68 -7.04 -17.02
C GLU A 57 36.95 -8.34 -16.69
N GLY A 58 37.71 -9.35 -16.30
CA GLY A 58 37.16 -10.60 -15.80
C GLY A 58 36.14 -10.28 -14.71
N PRO A 59 34.98 -10.96 -14.70
CA PRO A 59 33.86 -10.61 -13.85
C PRO A 59 34.32 -10.47 -12.39
N LYS A 60 34.19 -9.25 -11.84
CA LYS A 60 34.59 -8.92 -10.47
C LYS A 60 33.88 -9.88 -9.51
N MET A 61 34.53 -10.29 -8.43
CA MET A 61 34.03 -11.37 -7.54
C MET A 61 32.58 -11.18 -7.09
N PHE A 62 32.12 -9.93 -6.94
CA PHE A 62 30.76 -9.60 -6.52
C PHE A 62 29.73 -9.42 -7.65
N GLN A 63 30.15 -9.25 -8.91
CA GLN A 63 29.22 -9.08 -10.02
C GLN A 63 28.50 -10.38 -10.38
N LYS A 64 29.19 -11.53 -10.31
CA LYS A 64 28.62 -12.86 -10.55
C LYS A 64 27.45 -13.21 -9.63
N PRO A 65 27.56 -13.10 -8.29
CA PRO A 65 26.44 -13.44 -7.41
C PRO A 65 25.26 -12.48 -7.61
N ILE A 66 25.51 -11.18 -7.82
CA ILE A 66 24.45 -10.20 -8.07
C ILE A 66 23.74 -10.49 -9.39
N SER A 67 24.48 -10.84 -10.45
CA SER A 67 23.89 -11.20 -11.73
C SER A 67 23.04 -12.46 -11.61
N VAL A 68 23.54 -13.50 -10.93
CA VAL A 68 22.79 -14.75 -10.71
C VAL A 68 21.50 -14.50 -9.93
N VAL A 69 21.54 -13.72 -8.85
CA VAL A 69 20.35 -13.35 -8.08
C VAL A 69 19.36 -12.58 -8.95
N ARG A 70 19.83 -11.63 -9.77
CA ARG A 70 18.96 -10.88 -10.68
C ARG A 70 18.28 -11.79 -11.70
N TYR A 71 19.03 -12.69 -12.34
CA TYR A 71 18.45 -13.62 -13.31
C TYR A 71 17.44 -14.55 -12.65
N ALA A 72 17.74 -15.08 -11.47
CA ALA A 72 16.82 -15.91 -10.71
C ALA A 72 15.54 -15.15 -10.33
N LEU A 73 15.65 -13.88 -9.90
CA LEU A 73 14.49 -13.06 -9.61
C LEU A 73 13.66 -12.79 -10.85
N VAL A 74 14.27 -12.32 -11.94
CA VAL A 74 13.57 -11.99 -13.19
C VAL A 74 12.84 -13.21 -13.77
N ASP A 75 13.46 -14.38 -13.70
CA ASP A 75 12.85 -15.65 -14.12
C ASP A 75 11.59 -15.96 -13.30
N GLN A 76 11.66 -15.84 -11.98
CA GLN A 76 10.52 -16.07 -11.08
C GLN A 76 9.43 -14.98 -11.16
N TYR A 77 9.79 -13.75 -11.52
CA TYR A 77 8.83 -12.65 -11.68
C TYR A 77 7.83 -12.90 -12.81
N SER A 78 8.26 -13.54 -13.90
CA SER A 78 7.41 -13.84 -15.07
C SER A 78 6.20 -14.72 -14.68
N LEU A 79 6.40 -15.69 -13.77
CA LEU A 79 5.36 -16.58 -13.26
C LEU A 79 4.37 -15.89 -12.32
N LEU A 80 4.83 -14.85 -11.62
CA LEU A 80 3.98 -14.05 -10.72
C LEU A 80 3.19 -13.00 -11.48
N GLU A 81 3.72 -12.48 -12.58
CA GLU A 81 3.07 -11.46 -13.40
C GLU A 81 1.70 -11.92 -13.89
N GLU A 82 1.59 -13.15 -14.40
CA GLU A 82 0.32 -13.73 -14.84
C GLU A 82 -0.73 -13.78 -13.72
N ARG A 83 -0.32 -14.22 -12.51
CA ARG A 83 -1.22 -14.31 -11.35
C ARG A 83 -1.64 -12.92 -10.86
N VAL A 84 -0.71 -11.97 -10.85
CA VAL A 84 -1.00 -10.58 -10.47
C VAL A 84 -1.91 -9.93 -11.51
N GLU A 85 -1.80 -10.29 -12.79
CA GLU A 85 -2.69 -9.79 -13.84
C GLU A 85 -4.13 -10.26 -13.64
N ILE A 86 -4.34 -11.54 -13.27
CA ILE A 86 -5.67 -12.06 -12.91
C ILE A 86 -6.26 -11.28 -11.74
N VAL A 87 -5.49 -11.07 -10.67
CA VAL A 87 -5.92 -10.28 -9.51
C VAL A 87 -6.22 -8.84 -9.90
N ARG A 88 -5.41 -8.21 -10.77
CA ARG A 88 -5.65 -6.86 -11.29
C ARG A 88 -6.93 -6.80 -12.12
N LYS A 89 -7.17 -7.76 -13.02
CA LYS A 89 -8.40 -7.86 -13.82
C LYS A 89 -9.62 -8.01 -12.92
N PHE A 90 -9.55 -8.89 -11.93
CA PHE A 90 -10.61 -9.07 -10.94
C PHE A 90 -10.85 -7.80 -10.12
N SER A 91 -9.80 -7.18 -9.60
CA SER A 91 -9.87 -5.93 -8.84
C SER A 91 -10.51 -4.80 -9.65
N ARG A 92 -10.11 -4.63 -10.92
CA ARG A 92 -10.73 -3.65 -11.83
C ARG A 92 -12.21 -3.97 -12.08
N CYS A 93 -12.56 -5.25 -12.28
CA CYS A 93 -13.94 -5.68 -12.46
C CYS A 93 -14.80 -5.36 -11.23
N VAL A 94 -14.33 -5.73 -10.03
CA VAL A 94 -14.99 -5.44 -8.76
C VAL A 94 -15.15 -3.94 -8.57
N LYS A 95 -14.10 -3.14 -8.82
CA LYS A 95 -14.16 -1.67 -8.71
C LYS A 95 -15.19 -1.07 -9.66
N LYS A 96 -15.25 -1.56 -10.91
CA LYS A 96 -16.26 -1.13 -11.88
C LYS A 96 -17.68 -1.48 -11.42
N HIS A 97 -17.89 -2.72 -10.97
CA HIS A 97 -19.20 -3.16 -10.50
C HIS A 97 -19.64 -2.41 -9.25
N TYR A 98 -18.71 -2.21 -8.30
CA TYR A 98 -18.94 -1.41 -7.09
C TYR A 98 -19.35 0.02 -7.42
N ASN A 99 -18.63 0.70 -8.31
CA ASN A 99 -18.94 2.08 -8.70
C ASN A 99 -20.33 2.17 -9.37
N ASN A 100 -20.64 1.22 -10.26
CA ASN A 100 -21.97 1.15 -10.89
C ASN A 100 -23.06 0.95 -9.82
N THR A 101 -22.91 -0.03 -8.92
CA THR A 101 -23.86 -0.28 -7.84
C THR A 101 -24.00 0.92 -6.90
N LYS A 102 -22.90 1.61 -6.60
CA LYS A 102 -22.90 2.83 -5.78
C LYS A 102 -23.77 3.91 -6.45
N GLU A 103 -23.59 4.16 -7.73
CA GLU A 103 -24.40 5.13 -8.49
C GLU A 103 -25.90 4.75 -8.49
N TYR A 104 -26.23 3.45 -8.59
CA TYR A 104 -27.62 2.96 -8.49
C TYR A 104 -28.24 3.13 -7.09
N ILE A 105 -27.43 2.99 -6.03
CA ILE A 105 -27.87 3.18 -4.64
C ILE A 105 -28.03 4.67 -4.30
N GLU A 106 -27.25 5.54 -4.94
CA GLU A 106 -27.31 7.00 -4.76
C GLU A 106 -28.50 7.65 -5.50
N LYS A 107 -28.99 7.05 -6.61
CA LYS A 107 -30.21 7.55 -7.28
C LYS A 107 -31.44 7.44 -6.38
N GLU A 108 -32.11 8.57 -6.20
CA GLU A 108 -33.26 8.77 -5.32
C GLU A 108 -34.44 7.86 -5.72
N GLY A 109 -34.84 6.93 -4.85
CA GLY A 109 -36.02 6.08 -5.04
C GLY A 109 -35.90 4.62 -4.57
N THR A 110 -34.72 4.16 -4.17
CA THR A 110 -34.43 2.74 -3.93
C THR A 110 -34.46 2.32 -2.46
N LEU A 111 -35.47 2.75 -1.67
CA LEU A 111 -35.61 2.34 -0.27
C LEU A 111 -35.87 0.82 -0.14
N ILE A 112 -36.68 0.26 -1.04
CA ILE A 112 -37.05 -1.17 -1.05
C ILE A 112 -35.81 -2.08 -1.21
N PRO A 113 -34.94 -1.90 -2.23
CA PRO A 113 -33.76 -2.75 -2.38
C PRO A 113 -32.71 -2.54 -1.28
N LYS A 114 -32.60 -1.34 -0.68
CA LYS A 114 -31.72 -1.13 0.48
C LYS A 114 -32.19 -1.90 1.71
N ALA A 115 -33.50 -1.90 1.98
CA ALA A 115 -34.08 -2.70 3.05
C ALA A 115 -33.92 -4.21 2.77
N ALA A 116 -34.17 -4.64 1.54
CA ALA A 116 -33.99 -6.04 1.12
C ALA A 116 -32.52 -6.50 1.26
N ALA A 117 -31.57 -5.64 0.90
CA ALA A 117 -30.15 -5.92 1.09
C ALA A 117 -29.82 -6.18 2.57
N ILE A 118 -30.30 -5.31 3.47
CA ILE A 118 -30.06 -5.43 4.91
C ILE A 118 -30.68 -6.71 5.48
N THR A 119 -31.90 -7.07 5.07
CA THR A 119 -32.55 -8.30 5.55
C THR A 119 -31.82 -9.55 5.03
N ILE A 120 -31.36 -9.54 3.78
CA ILE A 120 -30.53 -10.62 3.22
C ILE A 120 -29.20 -10.74 3.98
N GLY A 121 -28.55 -9.62 4.28
CA GLY A 121 -27.31 -9.60 5.08
C GLY A 121 -27.52 -10.13 6.50
N GLY A 122 -28.64 -9.77 7.13
CA GLY A 122 -29.02 -10.27 8.45
C GLY A 122 -29.36 -11.76 8.47
N LEU A 123 -30.14 -12.24 7.50
CA LEU A 123 -30.46 -13.66 7.34
C LEU A 123 -29.22 -14.49 7.03
N ALA A 124 -28.32 -14.00 6.16
CA ALA A 124 -27.06 -14.65 5.87
C ALA A 124 -26.17 -14.75 7.13
N GLY A 125 -26.06 -13.66 7.90
CA GLY A 125 -25.36 -13.66 9.19
C GLY A 125 -26.02 -14.63 10.19
N PHE A 126 -27.34 -14.65 10.26
CA PHE A 126 -28.08 -15.56 11.15
C PHE A 126 -27.84 -17.03 10.78
N ILE A 127 -27.93 -17.40 9.50
CA ILE A 127 -27.70 -18.76 9.00
C ILE A 127 -26.26 -19.21 9.30
N LEU A 128 -25.27 -18.35 9.10
CA LEU A 128 -23.88 -18.64 9.49
C LEU A 128 -23.73 -18.82 11.02
N GLY A 129 -24.57 -18.13 11.80
CA GLY A 129 -24.63 -18.23 13.25
C GLY A 129 -25.38 -19.44 13.80
N VAL A 130 -26.23 -20.12 13.00
CA VAL A 130 -27.12 -21.23 13.46
C VAL A 130 -26.34 -22.39 14.10
N LYS A 131 -25.13 -22.68 13.61
CA LYS A 131 -24.28 -23.75 14.18
C LYS A 131 -23.76 -23.43 15.59
N ARG A 132 -23.88 -22.18 16.06
CA ARG A 132 -23.41 -21.75 17.38
C ARG A 132 -24.60 -21.52 18.32
N TYR A 133 -24.62 -22.25 19.42
CA TYR A 133 -25.66 -22.11 20.46
C TYR A 133 -25.57 -20.77 21.22
N GLY A 134 -26.72 -20.29 21.73
CA GLY A 134 -26.83 -19.11 22.59
C GLY A 134 -26.93 -17.76 21.87
N ILE A 135 -26.43 -16.69 22.51
CA ILE A 135 -26.48 -15.30 22.01
C ILE A 135 -25.63 -15.04 20.76
N ARG A 136 -24.70 -15.95 20.44
CA ARG A 136 -23.78 -15.81 19.31
C ARG A 136 -24.53 -15.66 18.00
N LYS A 137 -25.65 -16.36 17.81
CA LYS A 137 -26.48 -16.24 16.60
C LYS A 137 -26.95 -14.80 16.32
N PHE A 138 -27.27 -14.04 17.38
CA PHE A 138 -27.69 -12.64 17.27
C PHE A 138 -26.52 -11.71 16.98
N VAL A 139 -25.32 -12.01 17.48
CA VAL A 139 -24.10 -11.26 17.15
C VAL A 139 -23.77 -11.41 15.67
N TYR A 140 -23.84 -12.62 15.12
CA TYR A 140 -23.61 -12.86 13.69
C TYR A 140 -24.67 -12.18 12.81
N ALA A 141 -25.94 -12.25 13.20
CA ALA A 141 -26.99 -11.51 12.52
C ALA A 141 -26.77 -9.99 12.60
N GLY A 142 -26.37 -9.47 13.77
CA GLY A 142 -26.07 -8.05 13.97
C GLY A 142 -24.88 -7.57 13.14
N ILE A 143 -23.83 -8.39 12.99
CA ILE A 143 -22.70 -8.08 12.08
C ILE A 143 -23.18 -8.08 10.62
N GLY A 144 -24.06 -9.01 10.22
CA GLY A 144 -24.62 -9.05 8.88
C GLY A 144 -25.48 -7.82 8.56
N ILE A 145 -26.41 -7.48 9.46
CA ILE A 145 -27.25 -6.27 9.36
C ILE A 145 -26.37 -5.02 9.37
N GLY A 146 -25.45 -4.91 10.33
CA GLY A 146 -24.56 -3.77 10.50
C GLY A 146 -23.62 -3.58 9.31
N GLY A 147 -23.06 -4.67 8.77
CA GLY A 147 -22.20 -4.63 7.59
C GLY A 147 -22.94 -4.13 6.35
N MET A 148 -24.16 -4.62 6.11
CA MET A 148 -24.94 -4.17 4.95
C MET A 148 -25.49 -2.75 5.15
N THR A 149 -25.85 -2.37 6.38
CA THR A 149 -26.29 -1.01 6.72
C THR A 149 -25.15 -0.01 6.52
N ALA A 150 -23.94 -0.35 6.96
CA ALA A 150 -22.75 0.47 6.74
C ALA A 150 -22.44 0.68 5.25
N PHE A 151 -22.71 -0.34 4.43
CA PHE A 151 -22.54 -0.26 2.98
C PHE A 151 -23.61 0.62 2.31
N CYS A 152 -24.88 0.48 2.69
CA CYS A 152 -25.99 1.23 2.09
C CYS A 152 -26.14 2.67 2.61
N TYR A 153 -25.71 2.93 3.85
CA TYR A 153 -25.85 4.23 4.55
C TYR A 153 -24.59 4.58 5.35
N PRO A 154 -23.44 4.86 4.71
CA PRO A 154 -22.17 5.08 5.39
C PRO A 154 -22.21 6.27 6.36
N GLU A 155 -22.68 7.44 5.92
CA GLU A 155 -22.73 8.67 6.74
C GLU A 155 -23.61 8.49 7.99
N ARG A 156 -24.81 7.94 7.81
CA ARG A 156 -25.75 7.68 8.93
C ARG A 156 -25.20 6.66 9.91
N THR A 157 -24.48 5.65 9.42
CA THR A 157 -23.88 4.63 10.27
C THR A 157 -22.78 5.22 11.14
N VAL A 158 -21.94 6.11 10.59
CA VAL A 158 -20.88 6.79 11.36
C VAL A 158 -21.47 7.64 12.48
N ASP A 159 -22.53 8.38 12.22
CA ASP A 159 -23.20 9.22 13.23
C ASP A 159 -23.81 8.38 14.37
N VAL A 160 -24.47 7.27 14.03
CA VAL A 160 -25.06 6.36 15.02
C VAL A 160 -23.96 5.70 15.86
N VAL A 161 -22.87 5.23 15.22
CA VAL A 161 -21.74 4.62 15.93
C VAL A 161 -21.08 5.62 16.87
N ARG A 162 -20.86 6.86 16.42
CA ARG A 162 -20.31 7.94 17.25
C ARG A 162 -21.22 8.24 18.45
N THR A 163 -22.51 8.39 18.22
CA THR A 163 -23.48 8.65 19.29
C THR A 163 -23.54 7.50 20.29
N GLY A 164 -23.53 6.26 19.81
CA GLY A 164 -23.51 5.06 20.63
C GLY A 164 -22.24 4.96 21.48
N TYR A 165 -21.07 5.30 20.91
CA TYR A 165 -19.81 5.36 21.65
C TYR A 165 -19.89 6.32 22.83
N TYR A 166 -20.35 7.55 22.62
CA TYR A 166 -20.50 8.54 23.70
C TYR A 166 -21.50 8.09 24.78
N HIS A 167 -22.65 7.52 24.40
CA HIS A 167 -23.61 7.01 25.38
C HIS A 167 -23.05 5.82 26.18
N SER A 168 -22.26 4.95 25.54
CA SER A 168 -21.62 3.83 26.23
C SER A 168 -20.59 4.29 27.26
N LEU A 169 -19.84 5.35 26.96
CA LEU A 169 -18.88 5.94 27.89
C LEU A 169 -19.59 6.55 29.10
N ASN A 170 -20.62 7.36 28.85
CA ASN A 170 -21.42 7.96 29.92
C ASN A 170 -22.06 6.88 30.81
N ALA A 171 -22.60 5.81 30.23
CA ALA A 171 -23.16 4.71 31.01
C ALA A 171 -22.12 4.02 31.89
N ILE A 172 -20.91 3.77 31.37
CA ILE A 172 -19.80 3.19 32.14
C ILE A 172 -19.41 4.10 33.31
N GLU A 173 -19.41 5.42 33.11
CA GLU A 173 -19.12 6.40 34.16
C GLU A 173 -20.18 6.35 35.25
N MET A 174 -21.48 6.36 34.90
CA MET A 174 -22.58 6.22 35.86
C MET A 174 -22.47 4.92 36.67
N PHE A 175 -22.09 3.80 36.03
CA PHE A 175 -21.88 2.53 36.76
C PHE A 175 -20.66 2.56 37.69
N LYS A 176 -19.63 3.34 37.36
CA LYS A 176 -18.46 3.52 38.24
C LYS A 176 -18.83 4.36 39.45
N GLU A 177 -19.64 5.39 39.27
CA GLU A 177 -20.13 6.25 40.36
C GLU A 177 -21.06 5.48 41.32
N ASP A 178 -22.05 4.74 40.82
CA ASP A 178 -22.94 3.91 41.66
C ASP A 178 -22.18 2.85 42.48
N LYS A 179 -21.09 2.28 41.91
CA LYS A 179 -20.22 1.36 42.65
C LYS A 179 -19.38 2.05 43.72
N LYS A 180 -19.04 3.32 43.54
CA LYS A 180 -18.25 4.11 44.49
C LYS A 180 -19.11 4.55 45.68
N ASP A 181 -20.38 4.87 45.45
CA ASP A 181 -21.34 5.25 46.49
C ASP A 181 -21.80 4.07 47.37
N LYS A 182 -21.67 2.83 46.87
CA LYS A 182 -21.99 1.60 47.61
C LYS A 182 -20.83 1.03 48.46
N LYS A 183 -19.68 1.71 48.51
CA LYS A 183 -18.49 1.28 49.22
C LYS A 183 -18.14 2.23 50.36
#